data_AF-A0A453J5R0-F1
#
_entry.id   AF-A0A453J5R0-F1
#
_cell.length_a   1.000
_cell.length_b   1.000
_cell.length_c   1.000
_cell.angle_alpha   90.00
_cell.angle_beta   90.00
_cell.angle_gamma   90.00
#
_symmetry.space_group_name_H-M   'P 1'
#
loop_
_entity.id
_entity.type
_entity.pdbx_description
1 polymer ?
#
loop_
_entity_poly.entity_id
_entity_poly.type
_entity_poly.pdbx_seq_one_letter_code
_entity_poly.pdbx_strand_id
1 'polypeptide(L)'
;MEMRCSTQCNTIYNACANLPSIVPNIETLSISSVSEVVNIPIVPVKFLHLKYLSISLEGNGAFSPDYDYFSLVSLLDACPVLETFNLFVSQ
;
A
#
# COMPACT_ATOMS: atom_id res chain seq x y z
N MET A 1 15.39 -4.52 5.68
CA MET A 1 14.63 -4.11 6.87
C MET A 1 13.17 -4.29 6.51
N GLU A 2 12.49 -5.31 7.06
CA GLU A 2 11.07 -5.55 6.81
C GLU A 2 10.25 -4.82 7.88
N MET A 3 9.25 -4.04 7.48
CA MET A 3 8.37 -3.31 8.39
C MET A 3 6.95 -3.84 8.18
N ARG A 4 6.34 -4.41 9.24
CA ARG A 4 4.98 -4.97 9.21
C ARG A 4 4.08 -4.06 10.06
N CYS A 5 3.06 -3.46 9.46
CA CYS A 5 2.00 -2.76 10.19
C CYS A 5 0.79 -3.67 10.33
N SER A 6 0.30 -3.87 11.55
CA SER A 6 -0.95 -4.54 11.84
C SER A 6 -1.77 -3.64 12.77
N THR A 7 -3.10 -3.68 12.61
CA THR A 7 -4.12 -2.98 13.44
C THR A 7 -4.25 -1.46 13.26
N GLN A 8 -4.78 -1.00 12.12
CA GLN A 8 -5.71 0.14 12.05
C GLN A 8 -6.24 0.25 10.61
N CYS A 9 -7.51 0.60 10.40
CA CYS A 9 -7.98 1.08 9.10
C CYS A 9 -6.98 2.14 8.58
N ASN A 10 -6.72 2.16 7.27
CA ASN A 10 -5.80 3.10 6.60
C ASN A 10 -4.30 2.74 6.76
N THR A 11 -3.97 1.45 6.85
CA THR A 11 -2.57 1.00 6.95
C THR A 11 -1.77 1.35 5.69
N ILE A 12 -2.33 1.16 4.48
CA ILE A 12 -1.71 1.58 3.23
C ILE A 12 -1.52 3.09 3.23
N TYR A 13 -2.55 3.86 3.56
CA TYR A 13 -2.45 5.32 3.60
C TYR A 13 -1.35 5.79 4.56
N ASN A 14 -1.31 5.25 5.78
CA ASN A 14 -0.32 5.63 6.79
C ASN A 14 1.11 5.27 6.37
N ALA A 15 1.29 4.09 5.77
CA ALA A 15 2.56 3.67 5.21
C ALA A 15 3.00 4.61 4.08
N CYS A 16 2.10 4.93 3.15
CA CYS A 16 2.40 5.81 2.02
C CYS A 16 2.68 7.26 2.45
N ALA A 17 2.00 7.74 3.50
CA ALA A 17 2.17 9.11 3.99
C ALA A 17 3.48 9.33 4.75
N ASN A 18 3.95 8.33 5.53
CA ASN A 18 5.07 8.52 6.45
C ASN A 18 6.37 7.85 5.99
N LEU A 19 6.31 6.68 5.37
CA LEU A 19 7.52 5.90 5.06
C LEU A 19 8.49 6.60 4.11
N PRO A 20 8.07 7.32 3.06
CA PRO A 20 9.02 8.03 2.19
C PRO A 20 9.89 9.04 2.94
N SER A 21 9.39 9.63 4.03
CA SER A 21 10.14 10.58 4.85
C SER A 21 11.09 9.88 5.84
N ILE A 22 10.65 8.76 6.43
CA ILE A 22 11.41 8.02 7.43
C ILE A 22 12.50 7.15 6.79
N VAL A 23 12.20 6.55 5.64
CA VAL A 23 13.05 5.61 4.90
C VAL A 23 13.02 5.91 3.39
N PRO A 24 13.62 7.03 2.94
CA PRO A 24 13.52 7.49 1.56
C PRO A 24 14.10 6.53 0.51
N ASN A 25 15.07 5.69 0.90
CA ASN A 25 15.76 4.75 0.02
C ASN A 25 15.21 3.32 0.11
N ILE A 26 13.95 3.16 0.53
CA ILE A 26 13.34 1.84 0.65
C ILE A 26 13.17 1.20 -0.73
N GLU A 27 13.68 -0.03 -0.89
CA GLU A 27 13.58 -0.79 -2.14
C GLU A 27 12.46 -1.84 -2.13
N THR A 28 12.05 -2.30 -0.94
CA THR A 28 11.01 -3.31 -0.75
C THR A 28 10.03 -2.86 0.30
N LEU A 29 8.74 -2.86 -0.05
CA LEU A 29 7.63 -2.49 0.83
C LEU A 29 6.58 -3.60 0.78
N SER A 30 6.23 -4.12 1.95
CA SER A 30 5.14 -5.09 2.12
C SER A 30 4.14 -4.54 3.12
N ILE A 31 2.88 -4.42 2.70
CA ILE A 31 1.79 -3.89 3.50
C ILE A 31 0.75 -4.99 3.63
N SER A 32 0.29 -5.26 4.85
CA SER A 32 -0.86 -6.13 5.11
C SER A 32 -1.90 -5.32 5.86
N SER A 33 -3.16 -5.40 5.43
CA SER A 33 -4.28 -4.75 6.10
C SER A 33 -5.46 -5.70 6.20
N VAL A 34 -6.05 -5.77 7.39
CA VAL A 34 -7.32 -6.47 7.63
C VAL A 34 -8.40 -5.39 7.67
N SER A 35 -9.35 -5.42 6.73
CA SER A 35 -10.46 -4.46 6.63
C SER A 35 -10.06 -3.00 6.32
N GLU A 36 -9.44 -2.78 5.16
CA GLU A 36 -9.09 -1.44 4.72
C GLU A 36 -10.27 -0.68 4.08
N VAL A 37 -10.31 0.64 4.25
CA VAL A 37 -11.26 1.52 3.55
C VAL A 37 -10.42 2.36 2.60
N VAL A 38 -10.18 1.87 1.37
CA VAL A 38 -9.23 2.49 0.43
C VAL A 38 -9.84 3.70 -0.29
N ASN A 39 -11.05 4.12 0.06
CA ASN A 39 -11.66 5.36 -0.46
C ASN A 39 -10.91 6.64 -0.07
N ILE A 40 -9.76 6.55 0.58
CA ILE A 40 -8.91 7.70 0.91
C ILE A 40 -7.90 7.89 -0.23
N PRO A 41 -7.93 9.03 -0.93
CA PRO A 41 -6.94 9.32 -1.96
C PRO A 41 -5.55 9.27 -1.34
N ILE A 42 -4.71 8.36 -1.85
CA ILE A 42 -3.32 8.25 -1.43
C ILE A 42 -2.62 9.55 -1.88
N VAL A 43 -2.17 10.33 -0.90
CA VAL A 43 -1.45 11.59 -1.14
C VAL A 43 -0.22 11.30 -2.01
N PRO A 44 0.13 12.17 -2.98
CA PRO A 44 1.25 11.93 -3.88
C PRO A 44 2.58 12.08 -3.15
N VAL A 45 3.01 11.03 -2.47
CA VAL A 45 4.35 10.92 -1.87
C VAL A 45 5.12 9.88 -2.66
N LYS A 46 6.27 10.26 -3.23
CA LYS A 46 7.00 9.41 -4.19
C LYS A 46 7.97 8.44 -3.50
N PHE A 47 7.87 7.18 -3.84
CA PHE A 47 8.82 6.13 -3.50
C PHE A 47 9.84 5.97 -4.63
N LEU A 48 10.86 6.83 -4.64
CA LEU A 48 11.81 6.95 -5.76
C LEU A 48 12.71 5.72 -5.96
N HIS A 49 12.88 4.90 -4.93
CA HIS A 49 13.80 3.76 -4.92
C HIS A 49 13.08 2.40 -4.81
N LEU A 50 11.74 2.41 -4.74
CA LEU A 50 10.97 1.20 -4.48
C LEU A 50 10.88 0.33 -5.73
N LYS A 51 11.42 -0.88 -5.64
CA LYS A 51 11.45 -1.89 -6.71
C LYS A 51 10.41 -2.98 -6.48
N TYR A 52 10.09 -3.30 -5.22
CA TYR A 52 9.19 -4.38 -4.87
C TYR A 52 8.08 -3.88 -3.96
N LEU A 53 6.83 -3.96 -4.41
CA LEU A 53 5.63 -3.62 -3.65
C LEU A 53 4.75 -4.86 -3.50
N SER A 54 4.42 -5.21 -2.26
CA SER A 54 3.46 -6.26 -1.94
C SER A 54 2.35 -5.69 -1.06
N ILE A 55 1.11 -5.96 -1.42
CA ILE A 55 -0.08 -5.56 -0.65
C ILE A 55 -0.93 -6.78 -0.39
N SER A 56 -1.23 -7.07 0.87
CA SER A 56 -2.12 -8.13 1.30
C SER A 56 -3.37 -7.53 1.94
N LEU A 57 -4.53 -7.79 1.34
CA LEU A 57 -5.83 -7.33 1.78
C LEU A 57 -6.64 -8.51 2.30
N GLU A 58 -6.91 -8.49 3.60
CA GLU A 58 -7.56 -9.60 4.31
C GLU A 58 -8.93 -9.18 4.84
N GLY A 59 -9.88 -10.11 4.76
CA GLY A 59 -11.22 -9.99 5.34
C GLY A 59 -12.30 -9.46 4.38
N ASN A 60 -13.56 -9.54 4.83
CA ASN A 60 -14.74 -9.28 4.01
C ASN A 60 -14.76 -7.91 3.32
N GLY A 61 -14.11 -6.90 3.90
CA GLY A 61 -14.05 -5.54 3.34
C GLY A 61 -13.39 -5.49 1.96
N ALA A 62 -12.36 -6.30 1.71
CA ALA A 62 -11.67 -6.34 0.43
C ALA A 62 -12.54 -6.89 -0.71
N PHE A 63 -13.55 -7.70 -0.40
CA PHE A 63 -14.48 -8.25 -1.38
C PHE A 63 -15.80 -7.47 -1.45
N SER A 64 -15.88 -6.34 -0.76
CA SER A 64 -17.03 -5.45 -0.87
C SER A 64 -17.08 -4.86 -2.29
N PRO A 65 -18.25 -4.82 -2.94
CA PRO A 65 -18.41 -4.12 -4.21
C PRO A 65 -18.12 -2.62 -4.12
N ASP A 66 -18.12 -2.05 -2.90
CA ASP A 66 -17.82 -0.64 -2.63
C ASP A 66 -16.31 -0.38 -2.45
N TYR A 67 -15.45 -1.39 -2.59
CA TYR A 67 -14.02 -1.27 -2.39
C TYR A 67 -13.33 -0.71 -3.65
N ASP A 68 -12.82 0.52 -3.54
CA ASP A 68 -12.14 1.18 -4.66
C ASP A 68 -10.66 0.79 -4.77
N TYR A 69 -10.39 -0.19 -5.64
CA TYR A 69 -9.03 -0.57 -6.02
C TYR A 69 -8.31 0.44 -6.91
N PHE A 70 -9.00 1.41 -7.52
CA PHE A 70 -8.36 2.44 -8.37
C PHE A 70 -7.41 3.33 -7.57
N SER A 71 -7.65 3.48 -6.27
CA SER A 71 -6.73 4.12 -5.32
C SER A 71 -5.30 3.59 -5.40
N LEU A 72 -5.12 2.30 -5.71
CA LEU A 72 -3.80 1.67 -5.84
C LEU A 72 -3.05 2.17 -7.08
N VAL A 73 -3.75 2.64 -8.12
CA VAL A 73 -3.12 3.20 -9.32
C VAL A 73 -2.29 4.43 -8.95
N SER A 74 -2.82 5.31 -8.11
CA SER A 74 -2.08 6.48 -7.60
C SER A 74 -0.82 6.09 -6.82
N LEU A 75 -0.81 4.93 -6.15
CA LEU A 75 0.38 4.40 -5.48
C LEU A 75 1.42 3.89 -6.48
N LEU A 76 0.99 3.22 -7.54
CA LEU A 76 1.89 2.78 -8.60
C LEU A 76 2.54 3.97 -9.31
N ASP A 77 1.77 5.04 -9.58
CA ASP A 77 2.28 6.29 -10.14
C ASP A 77 3.34 6.96 -9.24
N ALA A 78 3.28 6.70 -7.94
CA ALA A 78 4.26 7.18 -6.98
C ALA A 78 5.56 6.37 -6.94
N CYS A 79 5.64 5.23 -7.63
CA CYS A 79 6.77 4.30 -7.61
C CYS A 79 7.43 4.19 -9.00
N PRO A 80 8.21 5.19 -9.46
CA PRO A 80 8.69 5.27 -10.85
C PRO A 80 9.68 4.17 -11.26
N VAL A 81 10.29 3.46 -10.30
CA VAL A 81 11.28 2.39 -10.54
C VAL A 81 10.75 1.02 -10.13
N LEU A 82 9.44 0.88 -9.96
CA LEU A 82 8.82 -0.37 -9.51
C LEU A 82 9.04 -1.48 -10.54
N GLU A 83 9.64 -2.58 -10.11
CA GLU A 83 9.92 -3.76 -10.92
C GLU A 83 8.83 -4.83 -10.73
N THR A 84 8.35 -4.98 -9.49
CA THR A 84 7.38 -6.02 -9.12
C THR A 84 6.26 -5.45 -8.25
N PHE A 85 5.03 -5.76 -8.61
CA PHE A 85 3.84 -5.49 -7.82
C PHE A 85 3.04 -6.78 -7.57
N ASN A 86 2.85 -7.13 -6.30
CA ASN A 86 2.05 -8.26 -5.88
C ASN A 86 0.84 -7.78 -5.07
N LEU A 87 -0.36 -8.21 -5.47
CA LEU A 87 -1.59 -7.98 -4.75
C LEU A 87 -2.18 -9.33 -4.31
N PHE A 88 -2.28 -9.52 -3.00
CA PHE A 88 -2.92 -10.69 -2.40
C PHE A 88 -4.23 -10.24 -1.79
N VAL A 89 -5.32 -10.94 -2.12
CA VAL A 89 -6.65 -10.65 -1.57
C VAL A 89 -7.24 -11.96 -1.07
N SER A 90 -7.60 -12.02 0.21
CA SER A 90 -8.16 -13.23 0.85
C SER A 90 -9.28 -12.91 1.81
N GLN A 91 -10.30 -13.78 1.86
CA GLN A 91 -11.42 -13.70 2.81
C GLN A 91 -11.07 -14.39 4.12
#